data_AF-A0A7J4AWX5-F1
#
_entry.id   AF-A0A7J4AWX5-F1
#
_cell.length_a   1.000
_cell.length_b   1.000
_cell.length_c   1.000
_cell.angle_alpha   90.00
_cell.angle_beta   90.00
_cell.angle_gamma   90.00
#
_symmetry.space_group_name_H-M   'P 1'
#
loop_
_entity.id
_entity.type
_entity.pdbx_description
1 polymer ?
#
loop_
_entity_poly.entity_id
_entity_poly.type
_entity_poly.pdbx_seq_one_letter_code
_entity_poly.pdbx_strand_id
1 'polypeptide(L)' 'MNLFDSSSVIVLCGEKKLDKLLEGWTINMAYYELGNAVWKQFSIHKKITKSEAEKVLDTLAEAFKRLKKPKNEDAWKL' A
#
# COMPACT_ATOMS: atom_id res chain seq x y z
N MET A 1 -8.62 -1.36 17.11
CA MET A 1 -8.91 -1.49 15.67
C MET A 1 -8.12 -0.40 14.95
N ASN A 2 -7.18 -0.75 14.08
CA ASN A 2 -6.33 0.23 13.37
C ASN A 2 -6.73 0.30 11.90
N LEU A 3 -6.88 1.53 11.39
CA LEU A 3 -7.06 1.82 9.97
C LEU A 3 -5.76 2.43 9.44
N PHE A 4 -5.15 1.77 8.46
CA PHE A 4 -3.88 2.16 7.88
C PHE A 4 -4.10 2.85 6.53
N ASP A 5 -3.49 4.02 6.38
CA ASP A 5 -3.30 4.72 5.11
C ASP A 5 -2.08 4.16 4.36
N SER A 6 -1.82 4.65 3.14
CA SER A 6 -0.67 4.20 2.36
C SER A 6 0.67 4.50 3.03
N SER A 7 0.80 5.62 3.74
CA SER A 7 2.05 6.02 4.39
C SER A 7 2.45 5.05 5.52
N SER A 8 1.51 4.68 6.38
CA SER A 8 1.74 3.71 7.45
C SER A 8 2.01 2.31 6.91
N VAL A 9 1.38 1.90 5.81
CA VAL A 9 1.68 0.63 5.14
C VAL A 9 3.13 0.60 4.63
N ILE A 10 3.61 1.67 3.99
CA ILE A 10 5.00 1.78 3.50
C ILE A 10 5.99 1.64 4.67
N VAL A 11 5.77 2.39 5.76
CA VAL A 11 6.66 2.36 6.93
C VAL A 11 6.69 0.98 7.56
N LEU A 12 5.53 0.38 7.83
CA LEU A 12 5.45 -0.93 8.49
C LEU A 12 6.03 -2.06 7.64
N CYS A 13 5.85 -2.00 6.31
CA CYS A 13 6.50 -2.94 5.39
C CYS A 13 8.02 -2.74 5.38
N GLY A 14 8.50 -1.49 5.33
CA GLY A 14 9.92 -1.17 5.37
C GLY A 14 10.60 -1.61 6.66
N GLU A 15 9.89 -1.50 7.80
CA GLU A 15 10.35 -1.97 9.11
C GLU A 15 10.17 -3.48 9.33
N LYS A 16 9.63 -4.22 8.34
CA LYS A 16 9.31 -5.65 8.44
C LYS A 16 8.36 -6.01 9.58
N LYS A 17 7.52 -5.07 10.03
CA LYS A 17 6.52 -5.27 11.11
C LYS A 17 5.18 -5.73 10.55
N LEU A 18 5.20 -6.78 9.73
CA LEU A 18 4.00 -7.28 9.03
C LEU A 18 2.92 -7.78 9.98
N ASP A 19 3.29 -8.34 11.14
CA ASP A 19 2.34 -8.84 12.13
C ASP A 19 1.37 -7.74 12.61
N LYS A 20 1.85 -6.49 12.71
CA LYS A 20 1.04 -5.32 13.07
C LYS A 20 0.07 -4.90 11.96
N LEU A 21 0.42 -5.24 10.72
CA LEU A 21 -0.33 -4.88 9.53
C LEU A 21 -1.47 -5.88 9.28
N LEU A 22 -1.24 -7.17 9.50
CA LEU A 22 -2.18 -8.25 9.12
C LEU A 22 -3.54 -8.22 9.83
N GLU A 23 -3.63 -7.63 11.02
CA GLU A 23 -4.91 -7.49 11.73
C GLU A 23 -5.65 -6.18 11.43
N GLY A 24 -4.98 -5.28 10.69
CA GLY A 24 -5.44 -3.93 10.39
C GLY A 24 -6.47 -3.86 9.25
N TRP A 25 -7.02 -2.67 9.13
CA TRP A 25 -7.92 -2.28 8.06
C TRP A 25 -7.22 -1.29 7.12
N THR A 26 -7.69 -1.21 5.89
CA THR A 26 -7.34 -0.15 4.94
C THR A 26 -8.52 0.07 3.98
N ILE A 27 -8.38 1.02 3.08
CA ILE A 27 -9.33 1.30 2.00
C ILE A 27 -8.62 1.14 0.65
N ASN A 28 -9.32 0.71 -0.38
CA ASN A 28 -8.91 0.66 -1.78
C ASN A 28 -8.20 1.92 -2.27
N MET A 29 -8.51 3.11 -1.73
CA MET A 29 -7.75 4.33 -2.05
C MET A 29 -6.24 4.17 -1.77
N ALA A 30 -5.87 3.47 -0.69
CA ALA A 30 -4.48 3.24 -0.33
C ALA A 30 -3.73 2.42 -1.40
N TYR A 31 -4.39 1.54 -2.15
CA TYR A 31 -3.77 0.80 -3.24
C TYR A 31 -3.20 1.74 -4.33
N TYR A 32 -3.97 2.75 -4.72
CA TYR A 32 -3.57 3.73 -5.72
C TYR A 32 -2.49 4.68 -5.19
N GLU A 33 -2.58 5.05 -3.91
CA GLU A 33 -1.56 5.89 -3.26
C GLU A 33 -0.22 5.17 -3.13
N LEU A 34 -0.22 3.87 -2.79
CA LEU A 34 0.99 3.03 -2.77
C LEU A 34 1.64 2.99 -4.15
N GLY A 35 0.83 2.75 -5.20
CA GLY A 35 1.30 2.77 -6.58
C GLY A 35 1.90 4.13 -6.97
N ASN A 36 1.21 5.22 -6.65
CA ASN A 36 1.68 6.58 -6.90
C ASN A 36 2.98 6.89 -6.16
N ALA A 37 3.14 6.44 -4.92
CA ALA A 37 4.36 6.63 -4.14
C ALA A 37 5.57 5.97 -4.83
N VAL A 38 5.43 4.71 -5.29
CA VAL A 38 6.51 4.02 -6.01
C VAL A 38 6.78 4.68 -7.37
N TRP A 39 5.71 5.02 -8.11
CA TRP A 39 5.84 5.69 -9.40
C TRP A 39 6.59 7.03 -9.28
N LYS A 40 6.34 7.82 -8.23
CA LYS A 40 7.09 9.08 -8.00
C LYS A 40 8.58 8.83 -7.78
N GLN A 41 8.95 7.78 -7.04
CA GLN A 41 10.37 7.43 -6.82
C GLN A 41 11.08 7.04 -8.13
N PHE A 42 10.41 6.26 -8.98
CA PHE A 42 10.95 5.84 -10.28
C PHE A 42 10.93 6.95 -11.33
N SER A 43 9.77 7.58 -11.54
CA SER A 43 9.51 8.46 -12.70
C SER A 43 9.94 9.90 -12.47
N ILE A 44 9.72 10.44 -11.27
CA ILE A 44 10.03 11.85 -10.95
C ILE A 44 11.41 11.96 -10.32
N HIS A 45 11.65 11.21 -9.23
CA HIS A 45 12.88 11.36 -8.46
C HIS A 45 14.06 10.56 -9.01
N LYS A 46 13.82 9.62 -9.94
CA LYS A 46 14.85 8.75 -10.55
C LYS A 46 15.73 8.04 -9.50
N LYS A 47 15.16 7.71 -8.34
CA LYS A 47 15.90 7.12 -7.21
C LYS A 47 16.02 5.60 -7.27
N ILE A 48 15.13 4.96 -8.02
CA ILE A 48 15.08 3.51 -8.16
C ILE A 48 14.98 3.15 -9.64
N THR A 49 15.46 1.98 -9.98
CA THR A 49 15.33 1.38 -11.31
C THR A 49 13.92 0.83 -11.53
N LYS A 50 13.59 0.51 -12.78
CA LYS A 50 12.32 -0.13 -13.13
C LYS A 50 12.13 -1.47 -12.39
N SER A 51 13.17 -2.30 -12.34
CA SER A 51 13.10 -3.60 -11.67
C SER A 51 12.92 -3.47 -10.15
N GLU A 52 13.56 -2.48 -9.52
CA GLU A 52 13.32 -2.18 -8.10
C GLU A 52 11.90 -1.68 -7.86
N ALA A 53 11.39 -0.80 -8.73
CA ALA A 53 10.00 -0.32 -8.64
C ALA A 53 8.98 -1.47 -8.74
N GLU A 54 9.16 -2.39 -9.68
CA GLU A 54 8.32 -3.58 -9.84
C GLU A 54 8.34 -4.46 -8.58
N LYS A 55 9.52 -4.76 -8.02
CA LYS A 55 9.65 -5.55 -6.78
C LYS A 55 8.98 -4.89 -5.58
N VAL A 56 9.12 -3.57 -5.45
CA VAL A 56 8.49 -2.80 -4.36
C VAL A 56 6.97 -2.79 -4.54
N LEU A 57 6.47 -2.57 -5.75
CA LEU A 57 5.04 -2.63 -6.06
C LEU A 57 4.44 -4.00 -5.72
N ASP A 58 5.08 -5.09 -6.13
CA ASP A 58 4.61 -6.45 -5.83
C ASP A 58 4.51 -6.68 -4.32
N THR A 59 5.53 -6.25 -3.58
CA THR A 59 5.58 -6.37 -2.11
C THR A 59 4.47 -5.57 -1.44
N LEU A 60 4.29 -4.30 -1.83
CA LEU A 60 3.27 -3.44 -1.25
C LEU A 60 1.85 -3.87 -1.65
N ALA A 61 1.66 -4.36 -2.87
CA ALA A 61 0.38 -4.90 -3.34
C ALA A 61 -0.01 -6.17 -2.57
N GLU A 62 0.96 -7.05 -2.29
CA GLU A 62 0.72 -8.24 -1.48
C GLU A 62 0.38 -7.88 -0.03
N ALA A 63 1.10 -6.93 0.57
CA ALA A 63 0.78 -6.41 1.90
C ALA A 63 -0.62 -5.78 1.94
N PHE A 64 -0.96 -4.96 0.93
CA PHE A 64 -2.28 -4.36 0.78
C PHE A 64 -3.37 -5.42 0.73
N LYS A 65 -3.21 -6.49 -0.07
CA LYS A 65 -4.22 -7.55 -0.21
C LYS A 65 -4.59 -8.21 1.12
N ARG A 66 -3.62 -8.37 2.03
CA ARG A 66 -3.82 -9.02 3.33
C ARG A 66 -4.57 -8.17 4.36
N LEU A 67 -4.61 -6.85 4.19
CA LEU A 67 -5.37 -5.95 5.06
C LEU A 67 -6.88 -6.16 4.91
N LYS A 68 -7.66 -5.93 5.97
CA LYS A 68 -9.12 -5.96 5.91
C LYS A 68 -9.66 -4.71 5.20
N LYS A 69 -10.76 -4.84 4.45
CA LYS A 69 -11.43 -3.73 3.77
C LYS A 69 -12.85 -3.57 4.31
N PRO A 70 -13.37 -2.34 4.47
CA PRO A 70 -14.78 -2.11 4.79
C PRO A 70 -15.70 -2.75 3.75
N LYS A 71 -16.81 -3.36 4.20
CA LYS A 71 -17.80 -3.98 3.30
C LYS A 71 -18.49 -2.98 2.35
N ASN A 72 -18.62 -1.72 2.78
CA ASN A 72 -19.39 -0.68 2.09
C ASN A 72 -18.49 0.29 1.30
N GLU A 73 -17.29 -0.12 0.92
CA GLU A 73 -16.36 0.80 0.26
C GLU A 73 -16.86 1.29 -1.11
N ASP A 74 -17.70 0.47 -1.75
CA ASP A 74 -18.37 0.79 -3.01
C ASP A 74 -19.79 1.36 -2.83
N ALA A 75 -20.21 1.75 -1.62
CA ALA A 75 -21.58 2.24 -1.37
C ALA A 75 -21.93 3.55 -2.10
N TRP A 76 -20.94 4.19 -2.73
CA TRP A 76 -21.10 5.36 -3.59
C TRP A 76 -21.46 5.01 -5.04
N LYS A 77 -21.42 3.71 -5.41
CA LYS A 77 -21.95 3.21 -6.67
C LYS A 77 -23.48 3.08 -6.54
N LEU A 78 -24.15 4.22 -6.49
CA LEU A 78 -25.59 4.36 -6.75
C LEU A 78 -25.85 4.26 -8.26
#